data_AF-A0A6M7WGX2-F1
#
_entry.id   AF-A0A6M7WGX2-F1
#
_cell.length_a   1.000
_cell.length_b   1.000
_cell.length_c   1.000
_cell.angle_alpha   90.00
_cell.angle_beta   90.00
_cell.angle_gamma   90.00
#
_symmetry.space_group_name_H-M   'P 1'
#
loop_
_entity.id
_entity.type
_entity.pdbx_description
1 polymer ?
#
loop_
_entity_poly.entity_id
_entity_poly.type
_entity_poly.pdbx_seq_one_letter_code
_entity_poly.pdbx_strand_id
1 'polypeptide(L)'
;MVRRACNHLCRRKAHRGQFRLQGPAAAGGAGRDLCVASIREADLYSNSYMQGMGPLKGDYQGGQADYVKKVADFIKLAGVSEGPMTQGLAVPEYVDIKSIAELNDHADQFPSGIIGIDAGSGLMQAADATVKAYALKLYLVPGSQAAMEAAFRRAYSRNEAIMVTTWEPLPMWSKFKMRYLEDPKRTMMAEPYYCFHVTTKDFESNFPRAQAFLTKFRIPNDVSEGHGLDRRRHEA
;
A
#
# COMPACT_ATOMS: atom_id res chain seq x y z
N MET A 1 -26.13 3.80 42.77
CA MET A 1 -25.61 2.57 43.40
C MET A 1 -25.27 1.59 42.28
N VAL A 2 -24.02 1.61 41.80
CA VAL A 2 -22.98 0.65 42.19
C VAL A 2 -23.13 -0.62 41.35
N ARG A 3 -22.41 -0.71 40.22
CA ARG A 3 -21.06 -1.28 40.18
C ARG A 3 -21.01 -2.63 40.91
N ARG A 4 -21.27 -3.75 40.23
CA ARG A 4 -20.76 -5.10 40.57
C ARG A 4 -21.38 -6.14 39.64
N ALA A 5 -20.78 -6.35 38.47
CA ALA A 5 -20.92 -7.64 37.75
C ALA A 5 -19.82 -7.82 36.70
N CYS A 6 -19.40 -6.78 36.00
CA CYS A 6 -18.40 -6.89 34.92
C CYS A 6 -16.93 -6.75 35.39
N ASN A 7 -16.59 -7.17 36.61
CA ASN A 7 -15.24 -7.02 37.17
C ASN A 7 -14.57 -8.33 37.60
N HIS A 8 -15.08 -9.49 37.16
CA HIS A 8 -14.53 -10.78 37.60
C HIS A 8 -13.95 -11.70 36.52
N LEU A 9 -14.10 -11.40 35.23
CA LEU A 9 -13.47 -12.21 34.17
C LEU A 9 -12.28 -11.56 33.46
N CYS A 10 -12.01 -10.27 33.66
CA CYS A 10 -10.90 -9.57 33.00
C CYS A 10 -9.65 -9.37 33.90
N ARG A 11 -9.54 -10.09 35.03
CA ARG A 11 -8.47 -9.91 36.03
C ARG A 11 -7.46 -11.06 36.17
N ARG A 12 -7.51 -12.09 35.33
CA ARG A 12 -6.48 -13.16 35.35
C ARG A 12 -5.80 -13.30 33.99
N LYS A 13 -4.96 -12.31 33.65
CA LYS A 13 -3.71 -12.48 32.85
C LYS A 13 -3.07 -11.14 32.42
N ALA A 14 -3.35 -10.03 33.08
CA ALA A 14 -2.56 -8.81 32.92
C ALA A 14 -1.50 -8.71 34.03
N HIS A 15 -0.37 -9.40 33.85
CA HIS A 15 0.86 -9.03 34.52
C HIS A 15 1.90 -8.62 33.47
N ARG A 16 2.32 -7.36 33.59
CA ARG A 16 3.47 -6.66 32.99
C ARG A 16 3.22 -5.96 31.64
N GLY A 17 3.34 -4.63 31.71
CA GLY A 17 3.76 -3.77 30.60
C GLY A 17 2.72 -2.77 30.13
N GLN A 18 2.73 -1.57 30.70
CA GLN A 18 1.97 -0.41 30.25
C GLN A 18 2.44 0.07 28.86
N PHE A 19 1.51 0.48 27.99
CA PHE A 19 1.61 1.78 27.33
C PHE A 19 0.19 2.32 27.06
N ARG A 20 -0.05 3.54 27.51
CA ARG A 20 -1.34 4.24 27.53
C ARG A 20 -1.24 5.37 26.51
N LEU A 21 -2.13 5.41 25.52
CA LEU A 21 -2.42 6.64 24.78
C LEU A 21 -3.92 6.91 24.86
N GLN A 22 -4.25 8.07 25.43
CA GLN A 22 -5.59 8.64 25.58
C GLN A 22 -5.98 9.38 24.29
N GLY A 23 -7.24 9.25 23.86
CA GLY A 23 -7.91 10.02 22.82
C GLY A 23 -9.39 9.64 22.73
N PRO A 24 -10.32 10.55 22.41
CA PRO A 24 -11.57 10.73 23.15
C PRO A 24 -12.73 9.80 22.76
N ALA A 25 -13.66 9.70 23.71
CA ALA A 25 -14.88 8.92 23.65
C ALA A 25 -15.98 9.56 22.79
N ALA A 26 -16.87 8.66 22.35
CA ALA A 26 -18.32 8.84 22.12
C ALA A 26 -18.81 9.12 20.68
N ALA A 27 -19.37 8.07 20.07
CA ALA A 27 -20.73 7.98 19.48
C ALA A 27 -20.88 6.52 19.00
N GLY A 28 -21.77 5.68 19.53
CA GLY A 28 -23.21 5.87 19.57
C GLY A 28 -23.86 5.14 18.39
N GLY A 29 -23.74 3.81 18.32
CA GLY A 29 -24.39 2.98 17.31
C GLY A 29 -24.02 1.51 17.50
N ALA A 30 -25.00 0.61 17.43
CA ALA A 30 -24.81 -0.83 17.62
C ALA A 30 -23.96 -1.43 16.47
N GLY A 31 -22.66 -1.21 16.50
CA GLY A 31 -21.67 -1.80 15.60
C GLY A 31 -20.86 -2.85 16.35
N ARG A 32 -20.79 -4.06 15.82
CA ARG A 32 -19.74 -4.99 16.24
C ARG A 32 -18.43 -4.41 15.71
N ASP A 33 -17.58 -3.96 16.62
CA ASP A 33 -16.28 -3.36 16.32
C ASP A 33 -15.44 -4.32 15.46
N LEU A 34 -15.25 -3.99 14.19
CA LEU A 34 -14.25 -4.64 13.33
C LEU A 34 -12.91 -3.98 13.65
N CYS A 35 -12.16 -4.53 14.60
CA CYS A 35 -10.81 -4.08 14.88
C CYS A 35 -9.88 -4.54 13.74
N VAL A 36 -9.40 -3.59 12.93
CA VAL A 36 -8.22 -3.81 12.07
C VAL A 36 -6.99 -3.50 12.93
N ALA A 37 -6.30 -4.54 13.41
CA ALA A 37 -5.15 -4.39 14.30
C ALA A 37 -3.94 -5.18 13.79
N SER A 38 -2.74 -4.65 14.07
CA SER A 38 -1.45 -5.24 13.70
C SER A 38 -0.93 -6.21 14.78
N ILE A 39 -0.68 -7.45 14.36
CA ILE A 39 0.21 -8.51 14.85
C ILE A 39 0.01 -9.00 16.31
N ARG A 40 -0.89 -10.00 16.45
CA ARG A 40 -0.65 -11.38 16.99
C ARG A 40 -1.95 -12.20 17.11
N GLU A 41 -3.10 -11.55 17.03
CA GLU A 41 -4.45 -12.15 17.11
C GLU A 41 -5.39 -11.64 16.00
N ALA A 42 -4.86 -11.35 14.80
CA ALA A 42 -5.69 -10.86 13.70
C ALA A 42 -6.12 -12.03 12.80
N ASP A 43 -7.39 -12.42 12.87
CA ASP A 43 -7.95 -13.46 11.98
C ASP A 43 -8.15 -12.96 10.53
N LEU A 44 -7.96 -11.64 10.30
CA LEU A 44 -8.08 -10.93 9.03
C LEU A 44 -6.86 -10.01 8.83
N TYR A 45 -6.16 -10.22 7.72
CA TYR A 45 -5.18 -9.30 7.17
C TYR A 45 -5.73 -8.73 5.85
N SER A 46 -6.24 -7.52 5.91
CA SER A 46 -6.66 -6.79 4.71
C SER A 46 -5.48 -5.96 4.22
N ASN A 47 -5.18 -6.02 2.92
CA ASN A 47 -4.15 -5.24 2.20
C ASN A 47 -2.84 -5.97 1.83
N SER A 48 -2.89 -7.29 1.57
CA SER A 48 -1.76 -7.96 0.90
C SER A 48 -1.65 -7.50 -0.54
N TYR A 49 -0.67 -6.68 -0.87
CA TYR A 49 -0.40 -6.16 -2.22
C TYR A 49 0.58 -7.07 -2.98
N MET A 50 0.18 -7.67 -4.10
CA MET A 50 0.98 -8.63 -4.89
C MET A 50 0.66 -8.53 -6.39
N GLN A 51 1.57 -8.97 -7.27
CA GLN A 51 1.34 -9.06 -8.72
C GLN A 51 0.48 -10.28 -9.08
N GLY A 52 -0.44 -10.08 -10.02
CA GLY A 52 -1.26 -11.15 -10.60
C GLY A 52 -2.38 -11.64 -9.69
N MET A 53 -3.17 -12.60 -10.17
CA MET A 53 -4.31 -13.20 -9.46
C MET A 53 -4.07 -14.68 -9.10
N GLY A 54 -2.81 -15.09 -8.93
CA GLY A 54 -2.43 -16.49 -8.71
C GLY A 54 -2.86 -17.08 -7.35
N PRO A 55 -2.97 -18.43 -7.25
CA PRO A 55 -3.29 -19.13 -6.01
C PRO A 55 -2.15 -19.11 -4.98
N LEU A 56 -2.48 -19.36 -3.70
CA LEU A 56 -1.58 -19.19 -2.54
C LEU A 56 -0.33 -20.09 -2.47
N LYS A 57 0.02 -20.79 -3.53
CA LYS A 57 1.00 -21.90 -3.49
C LYS A 57 2.07 -21.90 -4.59
N GLY A 58 2.30 -20.80 -5.30
CA GLY A 58 3.43 -20.78 -6.24
C GLY A 58 3.71 -19.47 -6.95
N ASP A 59 2.68 -18.65 -7.20
CA ASP A 59 2.80 -17.66 -8.28
C ASP A 59 2.97 -16.22 -7.83
N TYR A 60 2.99 -15.92 -6.51
CA TYR A 60 3.10 -14.53 -6.08
C TYR A 60 4.47 -13.92 -6.38
N GLN A 61 4.42 -12.72 -6.94
CA GLN A 61 5.60 -11.90 -7.22
C GLN A 61 5.33 -10.45 -6.82
N GLY A 62 6.40 -9.70 -6.54
CA GLY A 62 6.33 -8.29 -6.16
C GLY A 62 5.61 -8.03 -4.83
N GLY A 63 5.65 -6.77 -4.39
CA GLY A 63 4.85 -6.35 -3.24
C GLY A 63 5.23 -7.10 -1.95
N GLN A 64 4.24 -7.74 -1.33
CA GLN A 64 4.36 -8.54 -0.11
C GLN A 64 4.47 -10.05 -0.38
N ALA A 65 4.70 -10.47 -1.62
CA ALA A 65 4.70 -11.89 -2.03
C ALA A 65 5.59 -12.79 -1.16
N ASP A 66 6.82 -12.37 -0.85
CA ASP A 66 7.76 -13.17 -0.06
C ASP A 66 7.32 -13.34 1.40
N TYR A 67 6.61 -12.35 1.95
CA TYR A 67 5.99 -12.48 3.26
C TYR A 67 4.84 -13.48 3.21
N VAL A 68 3.93 -13.33 2.23
CA VAL A 68 2.77 -14.21 2.05
C VAL A 68 3.19 -15.67 1.86
N LYS A 69 4.24 -15.93 1.06
CA LYS A 69 4.80 -17.29 0.88
C LYS A 69 5.24 -17.93 2.21
N LYS A 70 5.83 -17.17 3.13
CA LYS A 70 6.30 -17.69 4.42
C LYS A 70 5.17 -18.07 5.37
N VAL A 71 4.00 -17.43 5.23
CA VAL A 71 2.84 -17.64 6.12
C VAL A 71 1.69 -18.38 5.44
N ALA A 72 1.85 -18.80 4.18
CA ALA A 72 0.81 -19.39 3.33
C ALA A 72 0.12 -20.61 3.96
N ASP A 73 0.84 -21.36 4.81
CA ASP A 73 0.29 -22.52 5.52
C ASP A 73 -0.75 -22.17 6.59
N PHE A 74 -0.84 -20.90 7.00
CA PHE A 74 -1.75 -20.45 8.05
C PHE A 74 -2.90 -19.57 7.54
N ILE A 75 -2.81 -19.12 6.28
CA ILE A 75 -3.74 -18.15 5.70
C ILE A 75 -4.48 -18.71 4.48
N LYS A 76 -5.53 -17.99 4.07
CA LYS A 76 -6.25 -18.15 2.80
C LYS A 76 -6.63 -16.79 2.22
N LEU A 77 -6.73 -16.67 0.90
CA LEU A 77 -7.32 -15.48 0.27
C LEU A 77 -8.83 -15.59 0.36
N ALA A 78 -9.46 -14.59 0.94
CA ALA A 78 -10.91 -14.46 0.98
C ALA A 78 -11.46 -13.81 -0.30
N GLY A 79 -10.69 -12.90 -0.92
CA GLY A 79 -11.08 -12.17 -2.13
C GLY A 79 -10.09 -11.07 -2.49
N VAL A 80 -10.32 -10.40 -3.62
CA VAL A 80 -9.59 -9.19 -4.04
C VAL A 80 -10.23 -7.98 -3.40
N SER A 81 -9.46 -7.23 -2.60
CA SER A 81 -9.92 -6.00 -1.95
C SER A 81 -9.81 -4.80 -2.87
N GLU A 82 -8.77 -4.71 -3.71
CA GLU A 82 -8.52 -3.57 -4.60
C GLU A 82 -7.68 -4.00 -5.81
N GLY A 83 -7.80 -3.26 -6.91
CA GLY A 83 -7.02 -3.44 -8.13
C GLY A 83 -7.89 -3.42 -9.38
N PRO A 84 -7.30 -3.57 -10.59
CA PRO A 84 -5.86 -3.62 -10.83
C PRO A 84 -5.20 -2.28 -10.48
N MET A 85 -3.99 -2.35 -9.94
CA MET A 85 -3.11 -1.21 -9.70
C MET A 85 -1.88 -1.33 -10.59
N THR A 86 -1.31 -0.19 -10.95
CA THR A 86 -0.05 -0.14 -11.70
C THR A 86 1.02 0.55 -10.86
N GLN A 87 2.29 0.24 -11.11
CA GLN A 87 3.41 0.95 -10.49
C GLN A 87 4.56 1.11 -11.47
N GLY A 88 5.41 2.10 -11.21
CA GLY A 88 6.55 2.37 -12.10
C GLY A 88 7.39 3.56 -11.68
N LEU A 89 8.40 3.83 -12.51
CA LEU A 89 9.15 5.08 -12.47
C LEU A 89 8.40 6.11 -13.31
N ALA A 90 8.19 7.30 -12.76
CA ALA A 90 7.48 8.35 -13.45
C ALA A 90 8.26 9.66 -13.47
N VAL A 91 7.98 10.44 -14.50
CA VAL A 91 8.54 11.77 -14.73
C VAL A 91 7.40 12.74 -15.12
N PRO A 92 7.56 14.05 -14.90
CA PRO A 92 6.66 15.05 -15.43
C PRO A 92 6.55 14.99 -16.96
N GLU A 93 5.39 15.38 -17.51
CA GLU A 93 5.14 15.30 -18.95
C GLU A 93 6.15 16.08 -19.80
N TYR A 94 6.68 17.19 -19.27
CA TYR A 94 7.63 18.07 -19.95
C TYR A 94 9.08 17.57 -20.02
N VAL A 95 9.43 16.48 -19.32
CA VAL A 95 10.76 15.85 -19.44
C VAL A 95 10.76 15.01 -20.72
N ASP A 96 11.78 15.06 -21.57
CA ASP A 96 11.78 14.35 -22.87
C ASP A 96 12.53 13.01 -22.83
N ILE A 97 12.04 12.07 -22.01
CA ILE A 97 12.58 10.70 -21.88
C ILE A 97 11.42 9.72 -21.82
N LYS A 98 11.44 8.65 -22.62
CA LYS A 98 10.28 7.75 -22.72
C LYS A 98 10.50 6.41 -22.06
N SER A 99 11.75 5.95 -21.97
CA SER A 99 12.07 4.60 -21.53
C SER A 99 13.08 4.59 -20.39
N ILE A 100 12.96 3.59 -19.50
CA ILE A 100 13.99 3.30 -18.48
C ILE A 100 15.35 2.99 -19.15
N ALA A 101 15.33 2.45 -20.37
CA ALA A 101 16.56 2.15 -21.12
C ALA A 101 17.39 3.39 -21.46
N GLU A 102 16.76 4.57 -21.57
CA GLU A 102 17.40 5.84 -21.94
C GLU A 102 18.02 6.56 -20.72
N LEU A 103 17.69 6.14 -19.49
CA LEU A 103 18.04 6.88 -18.27
C LEU A 103 19.55 7.05 -18.07
N ASN A 104 20.36 6.12 -18.54
CA ASN A 104 21.81 6.20 -18.40
C ASN A 104 22.46 7.28 -19.27
N ASP A 105 21.81 7.65 -20.37
CA ASP A 105 22.26 8.68 -21.29
C ASP A 105 21.81 10.08 -20.84
N HIS A 106 20.85 10.14 -19.92
CA HIS A 106 20.26 11.36 -19.37
C HIS A 106 20.38 11.46 -17.84
N ALA A 107 21.32 10.71 -17.23
CA ALA A 107 21.45 10.64 -15.78
C ALA A 107 21.79 11.99 -15.13
N ASP A 108 22.47 12.86 -15.87
CA ASP A 108 22.82 14.23 -15.48
C ASP A 108 21.60 15.13 -15.26
N GLN A 109 20.47 14.82 -15.91
CA GLN A 109 19.20 15.53 -15.70
C GLN A 109 18.58 15.25 -14.33
N PHE A 110 18.98 14.16 -13.65
CA PHE A 110 18.42 13.73 -12.37
C PHE A 110 19.51 13.65 -11.28
N PRO A 111 20.11 14.80 -10.90
CA PRO A 111 21.20 14.80 -9.90
C PRO A 111 20.75 14.30 -8.52
N SER A 112 19.45 14.38 -8.23
CA SER A 112 18.85 13.88 -6.99
C SER A 112 18.57 12.37 -7.00
N GLY A 113 18.85 11.67 -8.10
CA GLY A 113 18.52 10.26 -8.27
C GLY A 113 17.02 10.01 -8.44
N ILE A 114 16.60 8.77 -8.13
CA ILE A 114 15.21 8.32 -8.17
C ILE A 114 14.61 8.52 -6.79
N ILE A 115 13.64 9.43 -6.65
CA ILE A 115 13.03 9.74 -5.36
C ILE A 115 11.97 8.68 -5.03
N GLY A 116 12.27 7.92 -3.98
CA GLY A 116 11.48 6.78 -3.54
C GLY A 116 10.54 7.07 -2.37
N ILE A 117 9.86 6.01 -1.94
CA ILE A 117 9.02 5.96 -0.74
C ILE A 117 9.73 5.17 0.37
N ASP A 118 8.97 4.50 1.25
CA ASP A 118 9.49 3.71 2.35
C ASP A 118 10.34 2.53 1.84
N ALA A 119 11.60 2.46 2.28
CA ALA A 119 12.59 1.48 1.81
C ALA A 119 12.17 0.01 1.96
N GLY A 120 11.26 -0.30 2.90
CA GLY A 120 10.74 -1.65 3.11
C GLY A 120 9.57 -2.04 2.20
N SER A 121 9.06 -1.11 1.39
CA SER A 121 7.93 -1.38 0.50
C SER A 121 8.30 -2.27 -0.68
N GLY A 122 7.34 -3.05 -1.17
CA GLY A 122 7.55 -3.87 -2.37
C GLY A 122 7.77 -3.05 -3.65
N LEU A 123 7.28 -1.81 -3.71
CA LEU A 123 7.61 -0.86 -4.78
C LEU A 123 9.10 -0.50 -4.76
N MET A 124 9.67 -0.21 -3.59
CA MET A 124 11.10 0.09 -3.46
C MET A 124 11.98 -1.12 -3.78
N GLN A 125 11.54 -2.34 -3.44
CA GLN A 125 12.22 -3.56 -3.85
C GLN A 125 12.22 -3.74 -5.37
N ALA A 126 11.09 -3.48 -6.03
CA ALA A 126 11.00 -3.50 -7.50
C ALA A 126 11.90 -2.42 -8.13
N ALA A 127 11.89 -1.20 -7.59
CA ALA A 127 12.74 -0.11 -8.06
C ALA A 127 14.25 -0.43 -7.91
N ASP A 128 14.67 -1.02 -6.79
CA ASP A 128 16.05 -1.47 -6.60
C ASP A 128 16.43 -2.59 -7.59
N ALA A 129 15.52 -3.54 -7.85
CA ALA A 129 15.70 -4.56 -8.87
C ALA A 129 15.83 -3.95 -10.28
N THR A 130 15.02 -2.94 -10.61
CA THR A 130 15.11 -2.18 -11.86
C THR A 130 16.45 -1.47 -12.01
N VAL A 131 16.90 -0.75 -10.97
CA VAL A 131 18.22 -0.08 -10.97
C VAL A 131 19.33 -1.08 -11.29
N LYS A 132 19.30 -2.27 -10.69
CA LYS A 132 20.28 -3.35 -10.96
C LYS A 132 20.12 -3.93 -12.36
N ALA A 133 18.91 -4.25 -12.78
CA ALA A 133 18.62 -4.90 -14.06
C ALA A 133 19.02 -4.03 -15.27
N TYR A 134 18.93 -2.71 -15.14
CA TYR A 134 19.34 -1.75 -16.16
C TYR A 134 20.75 -1.20 -15.96
N ALA A 135 21.45 -1.61 -14.89
CA ALA A 135 22.73 -1.03 -14.47
C ALA A 135 22.68 0.51 -14.48
N LEU A 136 21.64 1.07 -13.83
CA LEU A 136 21.42 2.51 -13.84
C LEU A 136 22.54 3.23 -13.10
N LYS A 137 23.01 4.34 -13.67
CA LYS A 137 23.92 5.31 -13.01
C LYS A 137 23.22 6.09 -11.89
N LEU A 138 21.89 6.15 -11.96
CA LEU A 138 21.04 6.77 -10.95
C LEU A 138 20.93 5.88 -9.71
N TYR A 139 20.90 6.51 -8.55
CA TYR A 139 20.70 5.84 -7.25
C TYR A 139 19.26 6.05 -6.77
N LEU A 140 18.75 5.06 -6.03
CA LEU A 140 17.43 5.12 -5.42
C LEU A 140 17.53 5.81 -4.05
N VAL A 141 16.71 6.84 -3.84
CA VAL A 141 16.67 7.63 -2.60
C VAL A 141 15.47 7.18 -1.77
N PRO A 142 15.67 6.50 -0.62
CA PRO A 142 14.58 6.14 0.25
C PRO A 142 13.97 7.37 0.94
N GLY A 143 12.67 7.31 1.21
CA GLY A 143 11.91 8.41 1.80
C GLY A 143 10.57 7.93 2.37
N SER A 144 9.53 8.70 2.11
CA SER A 144 8.13 8.35 2.41
C SER A 144 7.26 8.86 1.25
N GLN A 145 6.03 8.34 1.12
CA GLN A 145 5.08 8.86 0.12
C GLN A 145 4.92 10.38 0.21
N ALA A 146 4.75 10.94 1.41
CA ALA A 146 4.60 12.38 1.61
C ALA A 146 5.85 13.17 1.18
N ALA A 147 7.05 12.62 1.43
CA ALA A 147 8.30 13.24 1.01
C ALA A 147 8.47 13.20 -0.52
N MET A 148 8.14 12.08 -1.15
CA MET A 148 8.15 11.89 -2.60
C MET A 148 7.18 12.87 -3.28
N GLU A 149 5.93 12.94 -2.83
CA GLU A 149 4.93 13.87 -3.38
C GLU A 149 5.35 15.34 -3.21
N ALA A 150 5.94 15.68 -2.07
CA ALA A 150 6.43 17.03 -1.82
C ALA A 150 7.62 17.38 -2.72
N ALA A 151 8.53 16.43 -2.96
CA ALA A 151 9.65 16.60 -3.89
C ALA A 151 9.14 16.78 -5.33
N PHE A 152 8.22 15.91 -5.77
CA PHE A 152 7.58 15.99 -7.08
C PHE A 152 6.91 17.35 -7.30
N ARG A 153 6.04 17.77 -6.37
CA ARG A 153 5.35 19.06 -6.45
C ARG A 153 6.31 20.24 -6.54
N ARG A 154 7.40 20.23 -5.77
CA ARG A 154 8.42 21.29 -5.80
C ARG A 154 9.11 21.36 -7.16
N ALA A 155 9.60 20.25 -7.69
CA ALA A 155 10.26 20.21 -9.00
C ALA A 155 9.28 20.59 -10.12
N TYR A 156 8.04 20.09 -10.07
CA TYR A 156 6.98 20.42 -11.01
C TYR A 156 6.71 21.93 -11.06
N SER A 157 6.61 22.59 -9.91
CA SER A 157 6.38 24.04 -9.84
C SER A 157 7.53 24.89 -10.41
N ARG A 158 8.74 24.33 -10.47
CA ARG A 158 9.94 25.00 -11.01
C ARG A 158 10.30 24.53 -12.42
N ASN A 159 9.46 23.69 -13.03
CA ASN A 159 9.73 23.06 -14.33
C ASN A 159 11.09 22.32 -14.35
N GLU A 160 11.46 21.72 -13.23
CA GLU A 160 12.69 20.94 -13.07
C GLU A 160 12.43 19.46 -13.35
N ALA A 161 13.45 18.78 -13.88
CA ALA A 161 13.42 17.33 -14.05
C ALA A 161 13.43 16.63 -12.69
N ILE A 162 12.52 15.67 -12.51
CA ILE A 162 12.46 14.80 -11.33
C ILE A 162 11.98 13.42 -11.75
N MET A 163 12.50 12.40 -11.08
CA MET A 163 12.08 11.03 -11.24
C MET A 163 11.64 10.47 -9.90
N VAL A 164 10.47 9.82 -9.89
CA VAL A 164 9.87 9.27 -8.67
C VAL A 164 9.44 7.82 -8.88
N THR A 165 9.43 7.04 -7.80
CA THR A 165 8.64 5.80 -7.75
C THR A 165 7.20 6.13 -7.39
N THR A 166 6.24 5.59 -8.14
CA THR A 166 4.81 5.91 -7.95
C THR A 166 3.92 4.75 -8.40
N TRP A 167 2.63 4.78 -8.04
CA TRP A 167 1.61 3.80 -8.41
C TRP A 167 0.29 4.49 -8.76
N GLU A 168 -0.60 3.77 -9.43
CA GLU A 168 -1.99 4.17 -9.61
C GLU A 168 -2.93 3.15 -8.95
N PRO A 169 -3.97 3.62 -8.25
CA PRO A 169 -4.37 5.02 -8.09
C PRO A 169 -3.55 5.78 -7.03
N LEU A 170 -3.08 6.98 -7.38
CA LEU A 170 -2.57 7.99 -6.43
C LEU A 170 -3.17 9.36 -6.81
N PRO A 171 -3.59 10.21 -5.85
CA PRO A 171 -4.23 11.50 -6.15
C PRO A 171 -3.34 12.48 -6.90
N MET A 172 -2.03 12.26 -6.89
CA MET A 172 -1.09 13.08 -7.64
C MET A 172 -1.29 12.95 -9.15
N TRP A 173 -1.70 11.78 -9.66
CA TRP A 173 -1.91 11.55 -11.10
C TRP A 173 -3.04 12.39 -11.69
N SER A 174 -4.06 12.73 -10.89
CA SER A 174 -5.13 13.62 -11.34
C SER A 174 -4.77 15.10 -11.22
N LYS A 175 -3.74 15.44 -10.42
CA LYS A 175 -3.34 16.82 -10.13
C LYS A 175 -2.18 17.30 -10.99
N PHE A 176 -1.31 16.40 -11.43
CA PHE A 176 -0.10 16.71 -12.19
C PHE A 176 -0.07 15.95 -13.50
N LYS A 177 0.38 16.62 -14.55
CA LYS A 177 0.64 15.95 -15.83
C LYS A 177 1.98 15.22 -15.77
N MET A 178 1.92 13.90 -15.68
CA MET A 178 3.07 13.02 -15.57
C MET A 178 2.79 11.70 -16.27
N ARG A 179 3.84 10.92 -16.51
CA ARG A 179 3.73 9.61 -17.18
C ARG A 179 4.71 8.62 -16.57
N TYR A 180 4.38 7.34 -16.70
CA TYR A 180 5.36 6.29 -16.51
C TYR A 180 6.41 6.30 -17.62
N LEU A 181 7.63 5.92 -17.27
CA LEU A 181 8.64 5.50 -18.24
C LEU A 181 8.32 4.06 -18.68
N GLU A 182 8.50 3.79 -19.97
CA GLU A 182 8.42 2.45 -20.51
C GLU A 182 9.48 1.55 -19.87
N ASP A 183 9.07 0.35 -19.45
CA ASP A 183 9.93 -0.66 -18.84
C ASP A 183 10.01 -1.91 -19.74
N PRO A 184 10.86 -1.92 -20.78
CA PRO A 184 11.03 -3.08 -21.66
C PRO A 184 11.35 -4.40 -20.97
N LYS A 185 12.01 -4.37 -19.80
CA LYS A 185 12.37 -5.57 -19.03
C LYS A 185 11.30 -5.97 -18.02
N ARG A 186 10.25 -5.16 -17.84
CA ARG A 186 9.12 -5.41 -16.92
C ARG A 186 9.57 -5.71 -15.49
N THR A 187 10.59 -4.96 -15.04
CA THR A 187 11.22 -5.10 -13.72
C THR A 187 10.45 -4.37 -12.62
N MET A 188 9.84 -3.23 -12.93
CA MET A 188 8.94 -2.51 -12.02
C MET A 188 7.63 -3.28 -11.84
N MET A 189 7.11 -3.83 -12.93
CA MET A 189 5.83 -4.53 -12.93
C MET A 189 5.76 -5.49 -14.12
N ALA A 190 5.66 -6.79 -13.84
CA ALA A 190 5.37 -7.80 -14.85
C ALA A 190 3.87 -7.91 -15.06
N GLU A 191 3.09 -8.01 -14.00
CA GLU A 191 1.62 -8.02 -14.06
C GLU A 191 1.04 -6.93 -13.16
N PRO A 192 -0.21 -6.47 -13.43
CA PRO A 192 -0.90 -5.55 -12.53
C PRO A 192 -0.93 -6.08 -11.10
N TYR A 193 -0.91 -5.16 -10.16
CA TYR A 193 -0.98 -5.48 -8.75
C TYR A 193 -2.43 -5.50 -8.25
N TYR A 194 -2.66 -6.30 -7.22
CA TYR A 194 -3.93 -6.42 -6.54
C TYR A 194 -3.69 -6.44 -5.04
N CYS A 195 -4.62 -5.83 -4.29
CA CYS A 195 -4.71 -6.03 -2.86
C CYS A 195 -5.71 -7.13 -2.58
N PHE A 196 -5.39 -7.99 -1.61
CA PHE A 196 -6.22 -9.12 -1.23
C PHE A 196 -6.69 -9.00 0.21
N HIS A 197 -7.92 -9.48 0.43
CA HIS A 197 -8.37 -9.89 1.75
C HIS A 197 -7.76 -11.25 2.06
N VAL A 198 -6.96 -11.31 3.11
CA VAL A 198 -6.31 -12.52 3.60
C VAL A 198 -6.88 -12.86 4.97
N THR A 199 -7.27 -14.10 5.19
CA THR A 199 -7.86 -14.56 6.46
C THR A 199 -7.10 -15.77 6.97
N THR A 200 -7.21 -16.08 8.25
CA THR A 200 -6.75 -17.38 8.77
C THR A 200 -7.62 -18.50 8.21
N LYS A 201 -7.09 -19.74 8.18
CA LYS A 201 -7.83 -20.88 7.62
C LYS A 201 -9.16 -21.16 8.32
N ASP A 202 -9.20 -20.96 9.64
CA ASP A 202 -10.37 -21.17 10.50
C ASP A 202 -11.36 -19.99 10.52
N PHE A 203 -11.02 -18.85 9.90
CA PHE A 203 -11.86 -17.64 9.88
C PHE A 203 -13.28 -17.89 9.38
N GLU A 204 -13.46 -18.72 8.35
CA GLU A 204 -14.78 -18.99 7.78
C GLU A 204 -15.65 -19.84 8.68
N SER A 205 -15.04 -20.78 9.41
CA SER A 205 -15.76 -21.57 10.41
C SER A 205 -16.18 -20.70 11.60
N ASN A 206 -15.31 -19.78 12.01
CA ASN A 206 -15.57 -18.89 13.15
C ASN A 206 -16.52 -17.73 12.77
N PHE A 207 -16.43 -17.21 11.54
CA PHE A 207 -17.10 -16.00 11.08
C PHE A 207 -17.65 -16.11 9.63
N PRO A 208 -18.58 -17.04 9.36
CA PRO A 208 -19.04 -17.33 7.99
C PRO A 208 -19.69 -16.13 7.29
N ARG A 209 -20.40 -15.28 8.04
CA ARG A 209 -21.01 -14.05 7.49
C ARG A 209 -19.95 -13.01 7.09
N ALA A 210 -18.89 -12.89 7.87
CA ALA A 210 -17.79 -11.97 7.56
C ALA A 210 -16.99 -12.49 6.36
N GLN A 211 -16.76 -13.81 6.28
CA GLN A 211 -16.12 -14.43 5.12
C GLN A 211 -16.90 -14.13 3.83
N ALA A 212 -18.23 -14.34 3.85
CA ALA A 212 -19.07 -14.09 2.68
C ALA A 212 -19.07 -12.61 2.25
N PHE A 213 -18.91 -11.68 3.20
CA PHE A 213 -18.73 -10.28 2.91
C PHE A 213 -17.37 -10.01 2.24
N LEU A 214 -16.26 -10.49 2.83
CA LEU A 214 -14.90 -10.26 2.31
C LEU A 214 -14.67 -10.85 0.92
N THR A 215 -15.37 -11.93 0.57
CA THR A 215 -15.31 -12.48 -0.80
C THR A 215 -15.94 -11.56 -1.85
N LYS A 216 -16.84 -10.65 -1.45
CA LYS A 216 -17.56 -9.75 -2.37
C LYS A 216 -17.13 -8.29 -2.23
N PHE A 217 -16.61 -7.91 -1.07
CA PHE A 217 -16.22 -6.54 -0.79
C PHE A 217 -14.98 -6.18 -1.61
N ARG A 218 -15.08 -5.07 -2.33
CA ARG A 218 -14.00 -4.48 -3.13
C ARG A 218 -14.07 -2.97 -3.02
N ILE A 219 -12.92 -2.35 -2.81
CA ILE A 219 -12.74 -0.91 -2.83
C ILE A 219 -12.53 -0.51 -4.30
N PRO A 220 -13.38 0.36 -4.85
CA PRO A 220 -13.17 0.95 -6.16
C PRO A 220 -11.89 1.79 -6.20
N ASN A 221 -11.11 1.70 -7.28
CA ASN A 221 -9.84 2.42 -7.44
C ASN A 221 -9.98 3.96 -7.42
N ASP A 222 -11.19 4.51 -7.65
CA ASP A 222 -11.48 5.94 -7.57
C ASP A 222 -11.67 6.43 -6.12
N VAL A 223 -11.83 5.52 -5.16
CA VAL A 223 -12.12 5.83 -3.75
C VAL A 223 -10.90 5.63 -2.85
N SER A 224 -9.94 4.78 -3.25
CA SER A 224 -8.90 4.25 -2.35
C SER A 224 -7.91 5.28 -1.81
N GLU A 225 -7.71 6.42 -2.48
CA GLU A 225 -6.80 7.46 -1.99
C GLU A 225 -7.40 8.87 -1.89
N GLY A 226 -8.61 8.96 -1.36
CA GLY A 226 -9.00 10.17 -0.63
C GLY A 226 -10.00 11.08 -1.34
N HIS A 227 -11.26 10.89 -0.94
CA HIS A 227 -11.90 12.04 -0.30
C HIS A 227 -11.07 12.37 0.95
N GLY A 228 -10.11 13.29 0.82
CA GLY A 228 -9.67 14.03 1.99
C GLY A 228 -10.96 14.52 2.65
N LEU A 229 -11.23 14.06 3.86
CA LEU A 229 -12.47 14.35 4.60
C LEU A 229 -12.90 15.77 4.29
N ASP A 230 -13.91 15.90 3.43
CA ASP A 230 -14.50 17.18 3.09
C ASP A 230 -15.17 17.66 4.37
N ARG A 231 -14.41 18.35 5.22
CA ARG A 231 -14.90 19.03 6.42
C ARG A 231 -15.83 20.20 6.06
N ARG A 232 -16.38 20.27 4.84
CA ARG A 232 -17.35 21.28 4.40
C ARG A 232 -18.69 20.69 3.96
N ARG A 233 -19.07 19.50 4.44
CA ARG A 233 -20.45 18.99 4.34
C ARG A 233 -21.13 18.73 5.69
N HIS A 234 -20.84 19.56 6.67
CA HIS A 234 -21.70 19.70 7.85
C HIS A 234 -21.76 21.17 8.26
N GLU A 235 -22.37 21.99 7.41
CA GLU A 235 -22.93 23.30 7.76
C GLU A 235 -23.97 23.64 6.68
N ALA A 236 -25.16 23.07 6.87
CA ALA A 236 -26.44 23.52 6.30
C ALA A 236 -27.56 22.89 7.16
#